data_AF-F8C675-F1
#
_entry.id   AF-F8C675-F1
#
_cell.length_a   1.000
_cell.length_b   1.000
_cell.length_c   1.000
_cell.angle_alpha   90.00
_cell.angle_beta   90.00
_cell.angle_gamma   90.00
#
_symmetry.space_group_name_H-M   'P 1'
#
loop_
_entity.id
_entity.type
_entity.pdbx_description
1 polymer ?
#
loop_
_entity_poly.entity_id
_entity_poly.type
_entity_poly.pdbx_seq_one_letter_code
_entity_poly.pdbx_strand_id
1 'polypeptide(L)'
;MTRIALEKELQILKNLLSDMAKIVDEMVNGAILAIDKLNPELAKKVVEFDDQVDYYENMVSQTALEVIALQQPVAKDLRFIITAIDIAKNLERIADQSVNIAYRVLDIYNTRKKTIPQCQVTIIEMANEALYMLESAINAFITEDVKKAYSVIEYDDIVDRFQRDNIEQIKDCMKGNPELLDIGIDYIIVVQNLERVGDLATNIAEGVIFTVEGKSPKIEIEKIREIKEVVLKEFPVFDLLKNHAHLVLECAERLSLALEAYNKKDFVKLEEIAKHIFEIEKEADQMKRNIRGHLPKGIILPVERFELFLYLKEQDAIADVAEEILNWLSFKHLEIPETIFKMIEELLLKSIESLKFLEDLIIYSADFLLYRNENSRNEAKEIVRNIRYSQYLAEEFGNKIKKEIFSKINDPLNLFYTLKLVELILGIPHHAENTADLMRAMIAK
;
A
#
# COMPACT_ATOMS: atom_id res chain seq x y z
N MET A 1 4.75 12.04 28.18
CA MET A 1 3.77 11.21 28.93
C MET A 1 3.22 10.06 28.08
N THR A 2 2.97 10.25 26.78
CA THR A 2 2.42 9.22 25.86
C THR A 2 3.27 7.96 25.68
N ARG A 3 4.60 8.07 25.62
CA ARG A 3 5.48 6.92 25.39
C ARG A 3 5.52 5.90 26.54
N ILE A 4 5.47 6.37 27.78
CA ILE A 4 5.48 5.49 28.98
C ILE A 4 4.18 4.67 29.06
N ALA A 5 3.06 5.28 28.68
CA ALA A 5 1.78 4.58 28.61
C ALA A 5 1.80 3.48 27.53
N LEU A 6 2.25 3.80 26.32
CA LEU A 6 2.40 2.82 25.24
C LEU A 6 3.33 1.66 25.64
N GLU A 7 4.51 1.93 26.20
CA GLU A 7 5.45 0.90 26.64
C GLU A 7 4.83 -0.06 27.68
N LYS A 8 4.00 0.47 28.59
CA LYS A 8 3.28 -0.34 29.58
C LYS A 8 2.23 -1.24 28.91
N GLU A 9 1.46 -0.72 27.96
CA GLU A 9 0.47 -1.51 27.24
C GLU A 9 1.11 -2.60 26.36
N LEU A 10 2.23 -2.29 25.69
CA LEU A 10 3.01 -3.27 24.94
C LEU A 10 3.54 -4.38 25.86
N GLN A 11 3.94 -4.03 27.09
CA GLN A 11 4.36 -5.02 28.08
C GLN A 11 3.20 -5.91 28.53
N ILE A 12 1.98 -5.38 28.64
CA ILE A 12 0.78 -6.17 28.94
C ILE A 12 0.54 -7.20 27.84
N LEU A 13 0.60 -6.79 26.56
CA LEU A 13 0.49 -7.71 25.42
C LEU A 13 1.55 -8.81 25.45
N LYS A 14 2.82 -8.47 25.75
CA LYS A 14 3.90 -9.45 25.91
C LYS A 14 3.60 -10.46 27.01
N ASN A 15 3.07 -10.00 28.14
CA ASN A 15 2.74 -10.88 29.27
C ASN A 15 1.58 -11.82 28.92
N LEU A 16 0.51 -11.30 28.32
CA LEU A 16 -0.64 -12.12 27.88
C LEU A 16 -0.20 -13.23 26.91
N LEU A 17 0.61 -12.88 25.91
CA LEU A 17 1.15 -13.85 24.95
C LEU A 17 2.08 -14.87 25.62
N SER A 18 2.92 -14.44 26.56
CA SER A 18 3.80 -15.36 27.28
C SER A 18 3.00 -16.35 28.14
N ASP A 19 1.90 -15.91 28.76
CA ASP A 19 1.06 -16.78 29.57
C ASP A 19 0.26 -17.75 28.69
N MET A 20 -0.29 -17.29 27.56
CA MET A 20 -0.90 -18.14 26.55
C MET A 20 0.09 -19.20 26.04
N ALA A 21 1.31 -18.78 25.69
CA ALA A 21 2.34 -19.67 25.16
C ALA A 21 2.73 -20.79 26.13
N LYS A 22 2.77 -20.53 27.45
CA LYS A 22 3.02 -21.56 28.47
C LYS A 22 1.91 -22.61 28.50
N ILE A 23 0.65 -22.19 28.40
CA ILE A 23 -0.48 -23.11 28.40
C ILE A 23 -0.43 -23.99 27.14
N VAL A 24 -0.17 -23.38 25.98
CA VAL A 24 -0.03 -24.13 24.72
C VAL A 24 1.15 -25.10 24.76
N ASP A 25 2.29 -24.70 25.32
CA ASP A 25 3.45 -25.58 25.55
C ASP A 25 3.09 -26.79 26.44
N GLU A 26 2.35 -26.56 27.54
CA GLU A 26 1.83 -27.61 28.41
C GLU A 26 0.84 -28.53 27.70
N MET A 27 -0.01 -27.99 26.82
CA MET A 27 -0.97 -28.76 26.02
C MET A 27 -0.26 -29.68 25.02
N VAL A 28 0.73 -29.17 24.29
CA VAL A 28 1.53 -29.97 23.35
C VAL A 28 2.28 -31.07 24.10
N ASN A 29 3.00 -30.72 25.16
CA ASN A 29 3.67 -31.70 26.03
C ASN A 29 2.70 -32.75 26.58
N GLY A 30 1.54 -32.33 27.05
CA GLY A 30 0.48 -33.19 27.57
C GLY A 30 -0.05 -34.16 26.52
N ALA A 31 -0.26 -33.69 25.29
CA ALA A 31 -0.72 -34.50 24.16
C ALA A 31 0.34 -35.56 23.77
N ILE A 32 1.61 -35.17 23.74
CA ILE A 32 2.75 -36.07 23.47
C ILE A 32 2.85 -37.16 24.54
N LEU A 33 2.76 -36.79 25.82
CA LEU A 33 2.78 -37.75 26.93
C LEU A 33 1.53 -38.66 26.92
N ALA A 34 0.38 -38.14 26.49
CA ALA A 34 -0.85 -38.90 26.39
C ALA A 34 -0.75 -39.99 25.32
N ILE A 35 -0.18 -39.68 24.14
CA ILE A 35 0.03 -40.68 23.08
C ILE A 35 1.13 -41.67 23.44
N ASP A 36 2.24 -41.22 24.04
CA ASP A 36 3.35 -42.08 24.48
C ASP A 36 2.89 -43.17 25.45
N LYS A 37 2.12 -42.76 26.46
CA LYS A 37 1.65 -43.63 27.54
C LYS A 37 0.28 -44.25 27.27
N LEU A 38 -0.33 -43.91 26.13
CA LEU A 38 -1.70 -44.22 25.78
C LEU A 38 -2.68 -43.95 26.95
N ASN A 39 -2.57 -42.74 27.53
CA ASN A 39 -3.24 -42.38 28.78
C ASN A 39 -4.45 -41.46 28.53
N PRO A 40 -5.70 -41.95 28.71
CA PRO A 40 -6.89 -41.17 28.43
C PRO A 40 -7.12 -40.02 29.42
N GLU A 41 -6.60 -40.09 30.65
CA GLU A 41 -6.76 -39.00 31.61
C GLU A 41 -5.82 -37.83 31.32
N LEU A 42 -4.66 -38.08 30.72
CA LEU A 42 -3.81 -37.01 30.19
C LEU A 42 -4.46 -36.34 28.98
N ALA A 43 -5.03 -37.14 28.08
CA ALA A 43 -5.75 -36.62 26.91
C ALA A 43 -6.92 -35.70 27.30
N LYS A 44 -7.76 -36.10 28.26
CA LYS A 44 -8.87 -35.24 28.73
C LYS A 44 -8.39 -33.91 29.32
N LYS A 45 -7.29 -33.92 30.07
CA LYS A 45 -6.72 -32.69 30.62
C LYS A 45 -6.27 -31.73 29.53
N VAL A 46 -5.69 -32.23 28.44
CA VAL A 46 -5.33 -31.38 27.29
C VAL A 46 -6.58 -30.70 26.73
N VAL A 47 -7.67 -31.45 26.55
CA VAL A 47 -8.96 -30.88 26.08
C VAL A 47 -9.52 -29.82 27.02
N GLU A 48 -9.34 -29.97 28.34
CA GLU A 48 -9.82 -28.99 29.33
C GLU A 48 -9.09 -27.63 29.28
N PHE A 49 -7.87 -27.58 28.73
CA PHE A 49 -7.10 -26.32 28.62
C PHE A 49 -7.50 -25.45 27.43
N ASP A 50 -8.26 -25.99 26.48
CA ASP A 50 -8.64 -25.34 25.21
C ASP A 50 -9.39 -24.01 25.43
N ASP A 51 -10.43 -24.03 26.27
CA ASP A 51 -11.21 -22.84 26.66
C ASP A 51 -10.32 -21.73 27.25
N GLN A 52 -9.23 -22.10 27.92
CA GLN A 52 -8.32 -21.15 28.53
C GLN A 52 -7.46 -20.46 27.45
N VAL A 53 -7.03 -21.19 26.42
CA VAL A 53 -6.29 -20.63 25.29
C VAL A 53 -7.17 -19.66 24.50
N ASP A 54 -8.41 -20.03 24.21
CA ASP A 54 -9.41 -19.16 23.56
C ASP A 54 -9.61 -17.85 24.33
N TYR A 55 -9.67 -17.93 25.65
CA TYR A 55 -9.79 -16.75 26.49
C TYR A 55 -8.57 -15.81 26.31
N TYR A 56 -7.36 -16.35 26.30
CA TYR A 56 -6.15 -15.55 26.09
C TYR A 56 -6.07 -14.96 24.67
N GLU A 57 -6.46 -15.70 23.64
CA GLU A 57 -6.50 -15.23 22.25
C GLU A 57 -7.40 -13.99 22.11
N ASN A 58 -8.60 -14.07 22.70
CA ASN A 58 -9.54 -12.95 22.75
C ASN A 58 -8.98 -11.76 23.53
N MET A 59 -8.36 -12.00 24.69
CA MET A 59 -7.75 -10.95 25.52
C MET A 59 -6.60 -10.23 24.82
N VAL A 60 -5.74 -10.95 24.10
CA VAL A 60 -4.66 -10.36 23.28
C VAL A 60 -5.26 -9.51 22.17
N SER A 61 -6.24 -10.04 21.43
CA SER A 61 -6.90 -9.33 20.34
C SER A 61 -7.58 -8.04 20.81
N GLN A 62 -8.33 -8.08 21.91
CA GLN A 62 -8.99 -6.91 22.47
C GLN A 62 -7.98 -5.86 22.93
N THR A 63 -6.96 -6.28 23.69
CA THR A 63 -5.93 -5.38 24.20
C THR A 63 -5.17 -4.72 23.04
N ALA A 64 -4.83 -5.47 22.00
CA ALA A 64 -4.15 -4.96 20.82
C ALA A 64 -4.97 -3.88 20.10
N LEU A 65 -6.28 -4.10 19.92
CA LEU A 65 -7.19 -3.12 19.33
C LEU A 65 -7.30 -1.84 20.18
N GLU A 66 -7.39 -1.99 21.50
CA GLU A 66 -7.41 -0.86 22.44
C GLU A 66 -6.13 -0.02 22.34
N VAL A 67 -4.96 -0.68 22.28
CA VAL A 67 -3.67 0.02 22.13
C VAL A 67 -3.59 0.77 20.80
N ILE A 68 -4.04 0.16 19.69
CA ILE A 68 -4.06 0.81 18.38
C ILE A 68 -4.95 2.06 18.42
N ALA A 69 -6.16 1.92 18.97
CA ALA A 69 -7.14 3.00 19.01
C ALA A 69 -6.72 4.17 19.92
N LEU A 70 -6.14 3.86 21.09
CA LEU A 70 -5.83 4.85 22.11
C LEU A 70 -4.45 5.50 21.92
N GLN A 71 -3.45 4.76 21.44
CA GLN A 71 -2.07 5.21 21.41
C GLN A 71 -1.56 5.54 20.00
N GLN A 72 -2.28 5.14 18.94
CA GLN A 72 -1.90 5.36 17.53
C GLN A 72 -0.42 5.01 17.25
N PRO A 73 0.01 3.77 17.57
CA PRO A 73 1.39 3.34 17.43
C PRO A 73 1.82 3.35 15.96
N VAL A 74 3.11 3.60 15.71
CA VAL A 74 3.67 3.71 14.35
C VAL A 74 4.87 2.79 14.18
N ALA A 75 5.18 2.46 12.92
CA ALA A 75 6.38 1.71 12.53
C ALA A 75 6.56 0.41 13.34
N LYS A 76 7.63 0.32 14.16
CA LYS A 76 7.98 -0.90 14.90
C LYS A 76 6.88 -1.31 15.89
N ASP A 77 6.29 -0.35 16.59
CA ASP A 77 5.29 -0.62 17.63
C ASP A 77 4.00 -1.18 17.00
N LEU A 78 3.58 -0.62 15.85
CA LEU A 78 2.44 -1.15 15.11
C LEU A 78 2.70 -2.55 14.57
N ARG A 79 3.91 -2.82 14.04
CA ARG A 79 4.28 -4.17 13.59
C ARG A 79 4.26 -5.17 14.74
N PHE A 80 4.78 -4.79 15.91
CA PHE A 80 4.74 -5.64 17.09
C PHE A 80 3.30 -6.00 17.48
N ILE A 81 2.38 -5.02 17.51
CA ILE A 81 0.99 -5.26 17.90
C ILE A 81 0.25 -6.15 16.89
N ILE A 82 0.44 -5.93 15.59
CA ILE A 82 -0.16 -6.78 14.55
C ILE A 82 0.40 -8.21 14.67
N THR A 83 1.72 -8.34 14.82
CA THR A 83 2.37 -9.65 15.00
C THR A 83 1.90 -10.34 16.27
N ALA A 84 1.65 -9.60 17.34
CA ALA A 84 1.12 -10.15 18.59
C ALA A 84 -0.26 -10.82 18.39
N ILE A 85 -1.15 -10.20 17.61
CA ILE A 85 -2.45 -10.80 17.24
C ILE A 85 -2.23 -12.07 16.41
N ASP A 86 -1.36 -12.01 15.41
CA ASP A 86 -1.11 -13.16 14.54
C ASP A 86 -0.45 -14.32 15.30
N ILE A 87 0.47 -14.05 16.23
CA ILE A 87 1.08 -15.07 17.09
C ILE A 87 0.04 -15.70 18.01
N ALA A 88 -0.88 -14.92 18.62
CA ALA A 88 -1.96 -15.48 19.44
C ALA A 88 -2.80 -16.49 18.63
N LYS A 89 -3.17 -16.15 17.40
CA LYS A 89 -3.90 -17.07 16.51
C LYS A 89 -3.10 -18.32 16.16
N ASN A 90 -1.80 -18.21 15.94
CA ASN A 90 -0.97 -19.39 15.69
C ASN A 90 -0.87 -20.28 16.94
N LEU A 91 -0.77 -19.68 18.13
CA LEU A 91 -0.77 -20.41 19.40
C LEU A 91 -2.10 -21.14 19.65
N GLU A 92 -3.24 -20.51 19.37
CA GLU A 92 -4.57 -21.15 19.44
C GLU A 92 -4.67 -22.33 18.47
N ARG A 93 -4.22 -22.17 17.23
CA ARG A 93 -4.18 -23.29 16.27
C ARG A 93 -3.27 -24.45 16.68
N ILE A 94 -2.22 -24.18 17.46
CA ILE A 94 -1.36 -25.23 18.04
C ILE A 94 -2.09 -25.94 19.19
N ALA A 95 -2.86 -25.20 20.00
CA ALA A 95 -3.73 -25.79 21.02
C ALA A 95 -4.76 -26.73 20.37
N ASP A 96 -5.40 -26.31 19.28
CA ASP A 96 -6.29 -27.14 18.45
C ASP A 96 -5.61 -28.44 17.99
N GLN A 97 -4.36 -28.37 17.50
CA GLN A 97 -3.63 -29.58 17.08
C GLN A 97 -3.40 -30.52 18.27
N SER A 98 -3.12 -29.97 19.46
CA SER A 98 -2.93 -30.74 20.69
C SER A 98 -4.23 -31.44 21.13
N VAL A 99 -5.37 -30.74 21.04
CA VAL A 99 -6.70 -31.28 21.29
C VAL A 99 -7.04 -32.40 20.28
N ASN A 100 -6.74 -32.20 19.01
CA ASN A 100 -6.93 -33.23 17.98
C ASN A 100 -6.11 -34.50 18.27
N ILE A 101 -4.85 -34.36 18.68
CA ILE A 101 -4.02 -35.48 19.12
C ILE A 101 -4.65 -36.17 20.34
N ALA A 102 -5.10 -35.40 21.34
CA ALA A 102 -5.75 -35.95 22.53
C ALA A 102 -7.01 -36.78 22.19
N TYR A 103 -7.85 -36.31 21.27
CA TYR A 103 -8.99 -37.10 20.79
C TYR A 103 -8.57 -38.40 20.12
N ARG A 104 -7.50 -38.39 19.30
CA ARG A 104 -6.96 -39.63 18.71
C ARG A 104 -6.47 -40.61 19.78
N VAL A 105 -5.86 -40.13 20.86
CA VAL A 105 -5.46 -40.99 22.00
C VAL A 105 -6.66 -41.70 22.62
N LEU A 106 -7.78 -41.00 22.79
CA LEU A 106 -9.01 -41.58 23.33
C LEU A 106 -9.60 -42.63 22.39
N ASP A 107 -9.62 -42.36 21.09
CA ASP A 107 -10.09 -43.30 20.07
C ASP A 107 -9.25 -44.59 20.09
N ILE A 108 -7.92 -44.46 20.05
CA ILE A 108 -6.99 -45.59 20.11
C ILE A 108 -7.19 -46.40 21.40
N TYR A 109 -7.29 -45.74 22.57
CA TYR A 109 -7.51 -46.41 23.85
C TYR A 109 -8.80 -47.25 23.86
N ASN A 110 -9.88 -46.73 23.27
CA ASN A 110 -11.19 -47.38 23.25
C ASN A 110 -11.25 -48.64 22.38
N THR A 111 -10.36 -48.77 21.37
CA THR A 111 -10.28 -49.98 20.54
C THR A 111 -9.83 -51.23 21.30
N ARG A 112 -9.32 -51.10 22.54
CA ARG A 112 -8.75 -52.16 23.40
C ARG A 112 -7.60 -52.97 22.77
N LYS A 113 -7.17 -52.64 21.55
CA LYS A 113 -5.95 -53.12 20.92
C LYS A 113 -4.80 -52.24 21.42
N LYS A 114 -4.15 -52.69 22.50
CA LYS A 114 -3.24 -51.84 23.31
C LYS A 114 -1.93 -51.40 22.65
N THR A 115 -1.62 -51.88 21.45
CA THR A 115 -0.37 -51.55 20.77
C THR A 115 -0.52 -51.83 19.28
N ILE A 116 0.34 -51.21 18.47
CA ILE A 116 0.84 -51.84 17.26
C ILE A 116 2.13 -52.59 17.67
N PRO A 117 2.07 -53.81 18.24
CA PRO A 117 3.25 -54.47 18.81
C PRO A 117 4.32 -54.87 17.79
N GLN A 118 4.12 -54.58 16.49
CA GLN A 118 5.03 -54.92 15.40
C GLN A 118 5.59 -53.70 14.65
N CYS A 119 5.21 -52.48 15.02
CA CYS A 119 5.61 -51.28 14.30
C CYS A 119 6.50 -50.41 15.20
N GLN A 120 7.79 -50.32 14.89
CA GLN A 120 8.76 -49.48 15.61
C GLN A 120 8.65 -48.00 15.21
N VAL A 121 7.43 -47.47 15.05
CA VAL A 121 7.25 -46.06 14.67
C VAL A 121 7.44 -45.21 15.91
N THR A 122 8.52 -44.43 15.95
CA THR A 122 8.84 -43.53 17.06
C THR A 122 8.25 -42.14 16.79
N ILE A 123 6.93 -41.97 16.99
CA ILE A 123 6.29 -40.64 16.92
C ILE A 123 6.93 -39.64 17.91
N ILE A 124 7.48 -40.15 19.01
CA ILE A 124 8.09 -39.36 20.08
C ILE A 124 9.27 -38.51 19.59
N GLU A 125 10.06 -39.01 18.64
CA GLU A 125 11.20 -38.25 18.11
C GLU A 125 10.69 -37.01 17.38
N MET A 126 9.77 -37.19 16.42
CA MET A 126 9.11 -36.08 15.72
C MET A 126 8.41 -35.10 16.67
N ALA A 127 7.73 -35.64 17.68
CA ALA A 127 7.01 -34.85 18.66
C ALA A 127 7.93 -33.93 19.47
N ASN A 128 9.10 -34.43 19.88
CA ASN A 128 10.11 -33.63 20.57
C ASN A 128 10.70 -32.55 19.65
N GLU A 129 10.89 -32.83 18.36
CA GLU A 129 11.38 -31.83 17.41
C GLU A 129 10.35 -30.72 17.16
N ALA A 130 9.07 -31.06 16.99
CA ALA A 130 8.00 -30.08 16.85
C ALA A 130 7.85 -29.21 18.12
N LEU A 131 7.96 -29.81 19.30
CA LEU A 131 7.98 -29.09 20.57
C LEU A 131 9.19 -28.14 20.67
N TYR A 132 10.38 -28.61 20.29
CA TYR A 132 11.58 -27.78 20.27
C TYR A 132 11.44 -26.57 19.35
N MET A 133 10.82 -26.74 18.17
CA MET A 133 10.52 -25.63 17.27
C MET A 133 9.57 -24.62 17.90
N LEU A 134 8.50 -25.07 18.55
CA LEU A 134 7.55 -24.22 19.25
C LEU A 134 8.21 -23.42 20.38
N GLU A 135 8.92 -24.10 21.28
CA GLU A 135 9.66 -23.46 22.38
C GLU A 135 10.68 -22.44 21.84
N SER A 136 11.34 -22.77 20.73
CA SER A 136 12.31 -21.90 20.09
C SER A 136 11.68 -20.67 19.45
N ALA A 137 10.53 -20.82 18.80
CA ALA A 137 9.77 -19.72 18.22
C ALA A 137 9.22 -18.77 19.29
N ILE A 138 8.63 -19.32 20.36
CA ILE A 138 8.15 -18.54 21.52
C ILE A 138 9.31 -17.76 22.15
N ASN A 139 10.46 -18.40 22.35
CA ASN A 139 11.62 -17.74 22.93
C ASN A 139 12.17 -16.64 22.01
N ALA A 140 12.25 -16.89 20.70
CA ALA A 140 12.65 -15.89 19.71
C ALA A 140 11.71 -14.67 19.76
N PHE A 141 10.40 -14.90 19.93
CA PHE A 141 9.44 -13.82 20.08
C PHE A 141 9.63 -13.00 21.36
N ILE A 142 9.73 -13.67 22.52
CA ILE A 142 9.89 -13.00 23.82
C ILE A 142 11.17 -12.16 23.87
N THR A 143 12.25 -12.68 23.29
CA THR A 143 13.58 -12.05 23.29
C THR A 143 13.83 -11.14 22.09
N GLU A 144 12.90 -11.09 21.13
CA GLU A 144 13.07 -10.43 19.82
C GLU A 144 14.35 -10.92 19.07
N ASP A 145 14.73 -12.20 19.26
CA ASP A 145 15.91 -12.80 18.65
C ASP A 145 15.63 -13.31 17.23
N VAL A 146 15.94 -12.45 16.26
CA VAL A 146 15.82 -12.72 14.83
C VAL A 146 16.67 -13.91 14.38
N LYS A 147 17.87 -14.10 14.92
CA LYS A 147 18.74 -15.21 14.50
C LYS A 147 18.12 -16.54 14.92
N LYS A 148 17.57 -16.59 16.12
CA LYS A 148 16.83 -17.75 16.60
C LYS A 148 15.59 -18.00 15.75
N ALA A 149 14.86 -16.95 15.35
CA ALA A 149 13.73 -17.09 14.45
C ALA A 149 14.11 -17.71 13.09
N TYR A 150 15.18 -17.24 12.43
CA TYR A 150 15.68 -17.87 11.20
C TYR A 150 16.06 -19.34 11.40
N SER A 151 16.68 -19.67 12.54
CA SER A 151 17.03 -21.07 12.83
C SER A 151 15.82 -21.99 12.99
N VAL A 152 14.67 -21.46 13.46
CA VAL A 152 13.42 -22.24 13.53
C VAL A 152 12.91 -22.56 12.13
N ILE A 153 12.92 -21.58 11.22
CA ILE A 153 12.48 -21.77 9.82
C ILE A 153 13.32 -22.84 9.13
N GLU A 154 14.65 -22.83 9.32
CA GLU A 154 15.54 -23.86 8.78
C GLU A 154 15.34 -25.23 9.45
N TYR A 155 14.85 -25.26 10.69
CA TYR A 155 14.62 -26.50 11.44
C TYR A 155 13.40 -27.29 10.94
N ASP A 156 12.44 -26.60 10.30
CA ASP A 156 11.20 -27.17 9.78
C ASP A 156 11.44 -28.38 8.87
N ASP A 157 12.48 -28.31 8.02
CA ASP A 157 12.94 -29.39 7.15
C ASP A 157 13.20 -30.73 7.90
N ILE A 158 13.53 -30.68 9.19
CA ILE A 158 13.74 -31.86 10.03
C ILE A 158 12.39 -32.52 10.37
N VAL A 159 11.42 -31.74 10.86
CA VAL A 159 10.07 -32.23 11.21
C VAL A 159 9.38 -32.78 9.96
N ASP A 160 9.55 -32.11 8.84
CA ASP A 160 9.07 -32.52 7.51
C ASP A 160 9.57 -33.89 7.08
N ARG A 161 10.86 -34.17 7.31
CA ARG A 161 11.45 -35.49 7.03
C ARG A 161 10.85 -36.56 7.95
N PHE A 162 10.75 -36.28 9.25
CA PHE A 162 10.13 -37.20 10.19
C PHE A 162 8.69 -37.51 9.82
N GLN A 163 7.90 -36.53 9.37
CA GLN A 163 6.53 -36.72 8.95
C GLN A 163 6.44 -37.74 7.79
N ARG A 164 7.27 -37.55 6.75
CA ARG A 164 7.33 -38.46 5.59
C ARG A 164 7.73 -39.88 6.00
N ASP A 165 8.81 -40.01 6.77
CA ASP A 165 9.34 -41.30 7.21
C ASP A 165 8.34 -42.05 8.11
N ASN A 166 7.73 -41.36 9.08
CA ASN A 166 6.73 -41.95 9.96
C ASN A 166 5.49 -42.42 9.20
N ILE A 167 4.98 -41.61 8.25
CA ILE A 167 3.83 -41.99 7.43
C ILE A 167 4.13 -43.23 6.58
N GLU A 168 5.33 -43.34 5.98
CA GLU A 168 5.72 -44.52 5.21
C GLU A 168 5.79 -45.78 6.08
N GLN A 169 6.43 -45.69 7.25
CA GLN A 169 6.51 -46.81 8.18
C GLN A 169 5.13 -47.28 8.66
N ILE A 170 4.23 -46.35 9.01
CA ILE A 170 2.85 -46.69 9.40
C ILE A 170 2.12 -47.40 8.25
N LYS A 171 2.27 -46.91 7.01
CA LYS A 171 1.68 -47.55 5.81
C LYS A 171 2.17 -48.98 5.63
N ASP A 172 3.47 -49.22 5.79
CA ASP A 172 4.04 -50.56 5.61
C ASP A 172 3.57 -51.53 6.69
N CYS A 173 3.39 -51.07 7.93
CA CYS A 173 2.78 -51.86 8.98
C CYS A 173 1.31 -52.22 8.69
N MET A 174 0.52 -51.28 8.16
CA MET A 174 -0.87 -51.56 7.75
C MET A 174 -0.94 -52.58 6.60
N LYS A 175 -0.01 -52.53 5.64
CA LYS A 175 0.07 -53.53 4.56
C LYS A 175 0.41 -54.92 5.12
N GLY A 176 1.29 -54.98 6.12
CA GLY A 176 1.70 -56.23 6.77
C GLY A 176 0.61 -56.88 7.63
N ASN A 177 -0.32 -56.11 8.18
CA ASN A 177 -1.47 -56.61 8.93
C ASN A 177 -2.70 -55.70 8.78
N PRO A 178 -3.70 -56.08 7.96
CA PRO A 178 -4.92 -55.28 7.74
C PRO A 178 -5.75 -54.98 9.00
N GLU A 179 -5.59 -55.74 10.09
CA GLU A 179 -6.28 -55.46 11.36
C GLU A 179 -5.78 -54.19 12.06
N LEU A 180 -4.68 -53.61 11.58
CA LEU A 180 -4.10 -52.36 12.06
C LEU A 180 -4.60 -51.11 11.33
N LEU A 181 -5.45 -51.26 10.30
CA LEU A 181 -5.87 -50.14 9.45
C LEU A 181 -6.42 -48.96 10.25
N ASP A 182 -7.37 -49.20 11.15
CA ASP A 182 -8.03 -48.14 11.92
C ASP A 182 -7.04 -47.39 12.82
N ILE A 183 -6.20 -48.12 13.57
CA ILE A 183 -5.19 -47.52 14.46
C ILE A 183 -4.11 -46.80 13.65
N GLY A 184 -3.71 -47.35 12.50
CA GLY A 184 -2.74 -46.71 11.61
C GLY A 184 -3.23 -45.37 11.07
N ILE A 185 -4.53 -45.24 10.78
CA ILE A 185 -5.13 -43.96 10.39
C ILE A 185 -5.04 -42.95 11.54
N ASP A 186 -5.38 -43.34 12.77
CA ASP A 186 -5.26 -42.44 13.93
C ASP A 186 -3.81 -41.98 14.16
N TYR A 187 -2.82 -42.87 14.00
CA TYR A 187 -1.40 -42.52 14.09
C TYR A 187 -0.95 -41.57 12.96
N ILE A 188 -1.43 -41.75 11.73
CA ILE A 188 -1.16 -40.80 10.62
C ILE A 188 -1.72 -39.42 10.96
N ILE A 189 -2.94 -39.36 11.52
CA ILE A 189 -3.54 -38.08 11.94
C ILE A 189 -2.68 -37.43 13.02
N VAL A 190 -2.19 -38.18 14.02
CA VAL A 190 -1.27 -37.63 15.04
C VAL A 190 -0.01 -37.04 14.40
N VAL A 191 0.62 -37.77 13.48
CA VAL A 191 1.81 -37.30 12.74
C VAL A 191 1.53 -36.00 11.97
N GLN A 192 0.37 -35.91 11.29
CA GLN A 192 -0.03 -34.69 10.59
C GLN A 192 -0.27 -33.51 11.53
N ASN A 193 -0.85 -33.73 12.71
CA ASN A 193 -1.04 -32.66 13.69
C ASN A 193 0.30 -32.18 14.25
N LEU A 194 1.28 -33.07 14.45
CA LEU A 194 2.62 -32.69 14.91
C LEU A 194 3.40 -31.86 13.88
N GLU A 195 3.30 -32.19 12.59
CA GLU A 195 3.92 -31.36 11.55
C GLU A 195 3.28 -29.97 11.49
N ARG A 196 1.95 -29.88 11.60
CA ARG A 196 1.28 -28.58 11.70
C ARG A 196 1.73 -27.75 12.90
N VAL A 197 2.11 -28.37 14.02
CA VAL A 197 2.72 -27.64 15.14
C VAL A 197 4.05 -27.00 14.72
N GLY A 198 4.88 -27.74 13.95
CA GLY A 198 6.11 -27.21 13.33
C GLY A 198 5.84 -26.04 12.39
N ASP A 199 4.92 -26.21 11.43
CA ASP A 199 4.51 -25.15 10.49
C ASP A 199 4.05 -23.86 11.21
N LEU A 200 3.23 -24.02 12.25
CA LEU A 200 2.72 -22.90 13.04
C LEU A 200 3.84 -22.24 13.85
N ALA A 201 4.81 -23.00 14.36
CA ALA A 201 6.01 -22.45 14.99
C ALA A 201 6.87 -21.66 13.98
N THR A 202 6.99 -22.14 12.75
CA THR A 202 7.62 -21.43 11.63
C THR A 202 6.91 -20.10 11.36
N ASN A 203 5.58 -20.07 11.33
CA ASN A 203 4.81 -18.81 11.17
C ASN A 203 5.06 -17.83 12.33
N ILE A 204 5.17 -18.32 13.57
CA ILE A 204 5.51 -17.47 14.73
C ILE A 204 6.89 -16.86 14.53
N ALA A 205 7.89 -17.66 14.13
CA ALA A 205 9.25 -17.20 13.87
C ALA A 205 9.31 -16.15 12.75
N GLU A 206 8.57 -16.34 11.65
CA GLU A 206 8.43 -15.35 10.59
C GLU A 206 7.86 -14.02 11.10
N GLY A 207 6.88 -14.08 12.01
CA GLY A 207 6.33 -12.91 12.69
C GLY A 207 7.39 -12.11 13.47
N VAL A 208 8.30 -12.81 14.16
CA VAL A 208 9.43 -12.18 14.87
C VAL A 208 10.32 -11.40 13.90
N ILE A 209 10.67 -12.04 12.77
CA ILE A 209 11.49 -11.42 11.72
C ILE A 209 10.79 -10.17 11.18
N PHE A 210 9.49 -10.27 10.87
CA PHE A 210 8.71 -9.12 10.40
C PHE A 210 8.67 -7.97 11.41
N THR A 211 8.49 -8.27 12.70
CA THR A 211 8.48 -7.25 13.75
C THR A 211 9.79 -6.44 13.76
N VAL A 212 10.93 -7.14 13.75
CA VAL A 212 12.25 -6.54 13.90
C VAL A 212 12.76 -5.93 12.59
N GLU A 213 12.73 -6.69 11.49
CA GLU A 213 13.34 -6.32 10.21
C GLU A 213 12.37 -5.59 9.26
N GLY A 214 11.06 -5.70 9.48
CA GLY A 214 10.03 -5.10 8.63
C GLY A 214 9.84 -5.79 7.28
N LYS A 215 10.39 -7.00 7.11
CA LYS A 215 10.27 -7.84 5.92
C LYS A 215 9.74 -9.21 6.30
N SER A 216 8.92 -9.81 5.44
CA SER A 216 8.45 -11.19 5.61
C SER A 216 9.29 -12.14 4.75
N PRO A 217 9.83 -13.24 5.30
CA PRO A 217 10.62 -14.22 4.55
C PRO A 217 9.85 -14.88 3.39
N LYS A 218 8.53 -15.09 3.54
CA LYS A 218 7.65 -15.70 2.51
C LYS A 218 7.34 -14.79 1.32
N ILE A 219 7.50 -13.48 1.49
CA ILE A 219 7.13 -12.51 0.47
C ILE A 219 8.38 -12.15 -0.33
N GLU A 220 8.61 -12.89 -1.42
CA GLU A 220 9.46 -12.38 -2.49
C GLU A 220 8.88 -11.04 -2.99
N ILE A 221 9.70 -10.00 -2.92
CA ILE A 221 9.39 -8.64 -3.38
C ILE A 221 8.87 -8.63 -4.84
N GLU A 222 9.19 -9.67 -5.62
CA GLU A 222 8.72 -9.89 -7.00
C GLU A 222 7.20 -10.12 -7.08
N LYS A 223 6.57 -10.89 -6.18
CA LYS A 223 5.10 -11.12 -6.21
C LYS A 223 4.29 -9.87 -5.85
N ILE A 224 4.82 -8.99 -4.99
CA ILE A 224 4.19 -7.69 -4.71
C ILE A 224 4.26 -6.78 -5.95
N ARG A 225 5.35 -6.83 -6.72
CA ARG A 225 5.47 -6.06 -7.96
C ARG A 225 4.46 -6.52 -9.00
N GLU A 226 4.29 -7.82 -9.21
CA GLU A 226 3.31 -8.34 -10.17
C GLU A 226 1.87 -7.96 -9.79
N ILE A 227 1.48 -8.10 -8.52
CA ILE A 227 0.13 -7.72 -8.08
C ILE A 227 -0.10 -6.21 -8.21
N LYS A 228 0.91 -5.39 -7.86
CA LYS A 228 0.83 -3.94 -8.06
C LYS A 228 0.76 -3.58 -9.54
N GLU A 229 1.56 -4.18 -10.43
CA GLU A 229 1.50 -3.94 -11.87
C GLU A 229 0.14 -4.32 -12.48
N VAL A 230 -0.48 -5.41 -12.02
CA VAL A 230 -1.82 -5.82 -12.47
C VAL A 230 -2.87 -4.82 -12.00
N VAL A 231 -2.84 -4.43 -10.72
CA VAL A 231 -3.74 -3.40 -10.18
C VAL A 231 -3.53 -2.05 -10.87
N LEU A 232 -2.29 -1.69 -11.21
CA LEU A 232 -1.96 -0.41 -11.85
C LEU A 232 -2.31 -0.38 -13.34
N LYS A 233 -2.24 -1.53 -14.03
CA LYS A 233 -2.81 -1.68 -15.38
C LYS A 233 -4.32 -1.49 -15.41
N GLU A 234 -5.02 -1.83 -14.31
CA GLU A 234 -6.48 -1.64 -14.21
C GLU A 234 -6.89 -0.21 -13.78
N PHE A 235 -5.95 0.63 -13.32
CA PHE A 235 -6.22 2.02 -12.88
C PHE A 235 -5.37 3.06 -13.65
N PRO A 236 -5.75 3.41 -14.89
CA PRO A 236 -4.97 4.32 -15.75
C PRO A 236 -5.08 5.80 -15.35
N VAL A 237 -5.31 6.12 -14.07
CA VAL A 237 -5.59 7.49 -13.62
C VAL A 237 -4.47 8.47 -13.99
N PHE A 238 -3.21 8.06 -13.85
CA PHE A 238 -2.07 8.90 -14.21
C PHE A 238 -1.89 9.03 -15.72
N ASP A 239 -2.22 8.00 -16.51
CA ASP A 239 -2.24 8.11 -17.97
C ASP A 239 -3.36 9.05 -18.44
N LEU A 240 -4.53 8.98 -17.80
CA LEU A 240 -5.63 9.90 -18.09
C LEU A 240 -5.27 11.35 -17.70
N LEU A 241 -4.60 11.57 -16.56
CA LEU A 241 -4.11 12.90 -16.17
C LEU A 241 -3.07 13.44 -17.16
N LYS A 242 -2.15 12.58 -17.63
CA LYS A 242 -1.14 12.92 -18.63
C LYS A 242 -1.80 13.32 -19.96
N ASN A 243 -2.74 12.52 -20.44
CA ASN A 243 -3.48 12.83 -21.67
C ASN A 243 -4.28 14.14 -21.52
N HIS A 244 -4.84 14.41 -20.34
CA HIS A 244 -5.49 15.68 -20.06
C HIS A 244 -4.49 16.85 -20.06
N ALA A 245 -3.24 16.65 -19.58
CA ALA A 245 -2.20 17.68 -19.59
C ALA A 245 -1.78 18.03 -21.00
N HIS A 246 -1.70 17.02 -21.86
CA HIS A 246 -1.44 17.18 -23.28
C HIS A 246 -2.48 18.09 -23.94
N LEU A 247 -3.78 17.82 -23.76
CA LEU A 247 -4.87 18.63 -24.32
C LEU A 247 -4.84 20.08 -23.80
N VAL A 248 -4.56 20.26 -22.51
CA VAL A 248 -4.42 21.58 -21.89
C VAL A 248 -3.26 22.38 -22.49
N LEU A 249 -2.11 21.75 -22.71
CA LEU A 249 -0.97 22.38 -23.39
C LEU A 249 -1.33 22.74 -24.84
N GLU A 250 -1.96 21.82 -25.57
CA GLU A 250 -2.40 22.01 -26.96
C GLU A 250 -3.36 23.21 -27.11
N CYS A 251 -4.23 23.39 -26.11
CA CYS A 251 -5.16 24.51 -26.01
C CYS A 251 -4.40 25.84 -25.83
N ALA A 252 -3.46 25.89 -24.88
CA ALA A 252 -2.68 27.08 -24.59
C ALA A 252 -1.75 27.47 -25.76
N GLU A 253 -1.13 26.51 -26.45
CA GLU A 253 -0.27 26.77 -27.61
C GLU A 253 -1.03 27.42 -28.78
N ARG A 254 -2.31 27.08 -28.96
CA ARG A 254 -3.15 27.70 -30.01
C ARG A 254 -3.46 29.17 -29.75
N LEU A 255 -3.34 29.66 -28.52
CA LEU A 255 -3.53 31.07 -28.21
C LEU A 255 -2.53 31.96 -28.96
N SER A 256 -1.33 31.46 -29.30
CA SER A 256 -0.37 32.21 -30.11
C SER A 256 -0.94 32.54 -31.49
N LEU A 257 -1.68 31.60 -32.10
CA LEU A 257 -2.36 31.84 -33.37
C LEU A 257 -3.51 32.83 -33.22
N ALA A 258 -4.20 32.79 -32.07
CA ALA A 258 -5.31 33.71 -31.79
C ALA A 258 -4.82 35.16 -31.63
N LEU A 259 -3.72 35.37 -30.89
CA LEU A 259 -3.09 36.69 -30.79
C LEU A 259 -2.63 37.19 -32.16
N GLU A 260 -2.00 36.34 -32.97
CA GLU A 260 -1.56 36.71 -34.31
C GLU A 260 -2.75 37.15 -35.19
N ALA A 261 -3.85 36.39 -35.18
CA ALA A 261 -5.07 36.70 -35.92
C ALA A 261 -5.70 38.02 -35.45
N TYR A 262 -5.77 38.24 -34.12
CA TYR A 262 -6.27 39.48 -33.54
C TYR A 262 -5.44 40.70 -33.97
N ASN A 263 -4.11 40.58 -33.97
CA ASN A 263 -3.21 41.65 -34.42
C ASN A 263 -3.40 42.00 -35.89
N LYS A 264 -3.58 40.96 -36.73
CA LYS A 264 -3.83 41.10 -38.17
C LYS A 264 -5.24 41.55 -38.53
N LYS A 265 -6.14 41.72 -37.53
CA LYS A 265 -7.56 42.02 -37.73
C LYS A 265 -8.28 40.93 -38.54
N ASP A 266 -7.79 39.68 -38.46
CA ASP A 266 -8.34 38.52 -39.16
C ASP A 266 -9.36 37.79 -38.27
N PHE A 267 -10.59 38.33 -38.25
CA PHE A 267 -11.65 37.82 -37.38
C PHE A 267 -12.17 36.45 -37.81
N VAL A 268 -12.09 36.12 -39.10
CA VAL A 268 -12.49 34.81 -39.60
C VAL A 268 -11.56 33.74 -39.03
N LYS A 269 -10.23 33.98 -39.13
CA LYS A 269 -9.24 33.08 -38.55
C LYS A 269 -9.35 33.00 -37.02
N LEU A 270 -9.62 34.12 -36.35
CA LEU A 270 -9.84 34.13 -34.89
C LEU A 270 -11.03 33.26 -34.48
N GLU A 271 -12.14 33.33 -35.22
CA GLU A 271 -13.33 32.50 -34.98
C GLU A 271 -13.07 31.01 -35.27
N GLU A 272 -12.30 30.69 -36.31
CA GLU A 272 -11.85 29.32 -36.60
C GLU A 272 -10.99 28.75 -35.47
N ILE A 273 -10.03 29.52 -34.97
CA ILE A 273 -9.17 29.11 -33.84
C ILE A 273 -10.00 28.91 -32.57
N ALA A 274 -10.96 29.79 -32.30
CA ALA A 274 -11.86 29.65 -31.15
C ALA A 274 -12.68 28.36 -31.22
N LYS A 275 -13.19 27.98 -32.41
CA LYS A 275 -13.89 26.70 -32.61
C LYS A 275 -13.00 25.50 -32.31
N HIS A 276 -11.74 25.53 -32.76
CA HIS A 276 -10.79 24.45 -32.48
C HIS A 276 -10.45 24.33 -31.00
N ILE A 277 -10.24 25.45 -30.30
CA ILE A 277 -9.98 25.42 -28.85
C ILE A 277 -11.21 24.89 -28.10
N PHE A 278 -12.42 25.29 -28.49
CA PHE A 278 -13.66 24.76 -27.92
C PHE A 278 -13.82 23.23 -28.11
N GLU A 279 -13.38 22.69 -29.25
CA GLU A 279 -13.37 21.23 -29.46
C GLU A 279 -12.41 20.51 -28.50
N ILE A 280 -11.23 21.09 -28.24
CA ILE A 280 -10.22 20.55 -27.31
C ILE A 280 -10.72 20.63 -25.86
N GLU A 281 -11.34 21.75 -25.47
CA GLU A 281 -11.94 21.93 -24.15
C GLU A 281 -13.00 20.85 -23.89
N LYS A 282 -13.89 20.62 -24.85
CA LYS A 282 -14.88 19.54 -24.77
C LYS A 282 -14.25 18.14 -24.62
N GLU A 283 -13.12 17.89 -25.27
CA GLU A 283 -12.38 16.63 -25.12
C GLU A 283 -11.74 16.50 -23.73
N ALA A 284 -11.12 17.58 -23.23
CA ALA A 284 -10.55 17.64 -21.89
C ALA A 284 -11.62 17.41 -20.82
N ASP A 285 -12.78 18.03 -20.98
CA ASP A 285 -13.91 17.95 -20.07
C ASP A 285 -14.55 16.54 -20.06
N GLN A 286 -14.56 15.86 -21.21
CA GLN A 286 -14.91 14.43 -21.29
C GLN A 286 -13.88 13.55 -20.58
N MET A 287 -12.59 13.86 -20.72
CA MET A 287 -11.51 13.12 -20.05
C MET A 287 -11.56 13.28 -18.53
N LYS A 288 -11.89 14.47 -18.03
CA LYS A 288 -12.15 14.75 -16.61
C LYS A 288 -13.29 13.90 -16.04
N ARG A 289 -14.38 13.71 -16.80
CA ARG A 289 -15.47 12.79 -16.42
C ARG A 289 -14.99 11.33 -16.39
N ASN A 290 -14.19 10.92 -17.37
CA ASN A 290 -13.60 9.58 -17.39
C ASN A 290 -12.69 9.34 -16.18
N ILE A 291 -11.82 10.30 -15.81
CA ILE A 291 -10.98 10.23 -14.61
C ILE A 291 -11.83 10.03 -13.36
N ARG A 292 -12.90 10.83 -13.19
CA ARG A 292 -13.81 10.72 -12.03
C ARG A 292 -14.52 9.36 -11.98
N GLY A 293 -14.86 8.79 -13.14
CA GLY A 293 -15.56 7.52 -13.28
C GLY A 293 -14.70 6.27 -13.05
N HIS A 294 -13.40 6.33 -13.38
CA HIS A 294 -12.47 5.20 -13.23
C HIS A 294 -11.79 5.13 -11.86
N LEU A 295 -12.07 6.09 -10.96
CA LEU A 295 -11.55 6.03 -9.59
C LEU A 295 -12.29 4.96 -8.77
N PRO A 296 -11.58 3.96 -8.21
CA PRO A 296 -12.21 2.87 -7.46
C PRO A 296 -12.95 3.37 -6.23
N LYS A 297 -14.05 2.69 -5.90
CA LYS A 297 -14.79 2.89 -4.65
C LYS A 297 -14.37 1.79 -3.67
N GLY A 298 -13.55 2.13 -2.68
CA GLY A 298 -13.20 1.22 -1.57
C GLY A 298 -11.81 0.57 -1.61
N ILE A 299 -10.97 0.89 -2.60
CA ILE A 299 -9.54 0.50 -2.62
C ILE A 299 -8.70 1.67 -2.12
N ILE A 300 -7.68 1.40 -1.29
CA ILE A 300 -6.70 2.40 -0.85
C ILE A 300 -5.87 2.83 -2.06
N LEU A 301 -6.07 4.06 -2.52
CA LEU A 301 -5.26 4.67 -3.57
C LEU A 301 -3.90 5.09 -3.00
N PRO A 302 -2.84 5.12 -3.83
CA PRO A 302 -1.53 5.62 -3.42
C PRO A 302 -1.54 7.13 -3.08
N VAL A 303 -2.60 7.83 -3.46
CA VAL A 303 -2.89 9.24 -3.19
C VAL A 303 -4.34 9.42 -2.77
N GLU A 304 -4.62 10.43 -1.97
CA GLU A 304 -6.00 10.73 -1.55
C GLU A 304 -6.83 11.17 -2.76
N ARG A 305 -8.05 10.63 -2.88
CA ARG A 305 -8.95 10.96 -3.99
C ARG A 305 -9.23 12.46 -4.09
N PHE A 306 -9.32 13.13 -2.94
CA PHE A 306 -9.53 14.57 -2.87
C PHE A 306 -8.35 15.36 -3.44
N GLU A 307 -7.12 14.93 -3.20
CA GLU A 307 -5.91 15.58 -3.73
C GLU A 307 -5.84 15.47 -5.26
N LEU A 308 -6.19 14.30 -5.81
CA LEU A 308 -6.32 14.10 -7.26
C LEU A 308 -7.38 15.02 -7.90
N PHE A 309 -8.50 15.25 -7.21
CA PHE A 309 -9.53 16.15 -7.70
C PHE A 309 -9.14 17.62 -7.65
N LEU A 310 -8.40 18.03 -6.62
CA LEU A 310 -7.82 19.38 -6.58
C LEU A 310 -6.81 19.56 -7.70
N TYR A 311 -5.92 18.58 -7.92
CA TYR A 311 -4.94 18.61 -9.01
C TYR A 311 -5.63 18.75 -10.37
N LEU A 312 -6.59 17.86 -10.66
CA LEU A 312 -7.33 17.88 -11.92
C LEU A 312 -8.10 19.20 -12.11
N LYS A 313 -8.63 19.79 -11.03
CA LYS A 313 -9.33 21.08 -11.09
C LYS A 313 -8.39 22.22 -11.49
N GLU A 314 -7.20 22.30 -10.90
CA GLU A 314 -6.23 23.35 -11.26
C GLU A 314 -5.68 23.14 -12.68
N GLN A 315 -5.47 21.90 -13.09
CA GLN A 315 -5.03 21.56 -14.43
C GLN A 315 -6.08 21.96 -15.49
N ASP A 316 -7.36 21.72 -15.21
CA ASP A 316 -8.50 22.10 -16.05
C ASP A 316 -8.71 23.62 -16.13
N ALA A 317 -8.47 24.34 -15.04
CA ALA A 317 -8.54 25.80 -15.01
C ALA A 317 -7.60 26.48 -16.03
N ILE A 318 -6.52 25.81 -16.47
CA ILE A 318 -5.64 26.33 -17.53
C ILE A 318 -6.38 26.41 -18.87
N ALA A 319 -7.18 25.39 -19.20
CA ALA A 319 -8.00 25.38 -20.41
C ALA A 319 -9.12 26.43 -20.32
N ASP A 320 -9.74 26.58 -19.14
CA ASP A 320 -10.74 27.63 -18.88
C ASP A 320 -10.14 29.03 -19.13
N VAL A 321 -8.92 29.30 -18.65
CA VAL A 321 -8.24 30.57 -18.90
C VAL A 321 -7.98 30.79 -20.40
N ALA A 322 -7.63 29.75 -21.15
CA ALA A 322 -7.45 29.88 -22.60
C ALA A 322 -8.76 30.25 -23.31
N GLU A 323 -9.88 29.65 -22.90
CA GLU A 323 -11.20 30.03 -23.40
C GLU A 323 -11.56 31.49 -23.02
N GLU A 324 -11.30 31.90 -21.77
CA GLU A 324 -11.52 33.27 -21.32
C GLU A 324 -10.72 34.28 -22.15
N ILE A 325 -9.48 33.98 -22.51
CA ILE A 325 -8.65 34.82 -23.38
C ILE A 325 -9.29 34.96 -24.77
N LEU A 326 -9.76 33.86 -25.37
CA LEU A 326 -10.43 33.92 -26.68
C LEU A 326 -11.70 34.75 -26.64
N ASN A 327 -12.54 34.52 -25.62
CA ASN A 327 -13.76 35.28 -25.40
C ASN A 327 -13.42 36.77 -25.25
N TRP A 328 -12.37 37.09 -24.48
CA TRP A 328 -11.88 38.46 -24.33
C TRP A 328 -11.51 39.10 -25.66
N LEU A 329 -10.70 38.41 -26.47
CA LEU A 329 -10.27 38.86 -27.80
C LEU A 329 -11.44 39.07 -28.78
N SER A 330 -12.55 38.35 -28.58
CA SER A 330 -13.75 38.46 -29.43
C SER A 330 -14.62 39.69 -29.12
N PHE A 331 -14.58 40.21 -27.89
CA PHE A 331 -15.52 41.25 -27.45
C PHE A 331 -15.32 42.58 -28.14
N LYS A 332 -14.07 43.00 -28.32
CA LYS A 332 -13.77 44.29 -28.93
C LYS A 332 -12.38 44.30 -29.54
N HIS A 333 -12.30 44.81 -30.76
CA HIS A 333 -11.00 45.15 -31.36
C HIS A 333 -10.56 46.55 -30.91
N LEU A 334 -9.42 46.61 -30.24
CA LEU A 334 -8.76 47.84 -29.84
C LEU A 334 -7.33 47.86 -30.39
N GLU A 335 -6.88 49.03 -30.84
CA GLU A 335 -5.52 49.21 -31.35
C GLU A 335 -4.53 49.26 -30.18
N ILE A 336 -3.83 48.14 -29.98
CA ILE A 336 -2.74 48.03 -29.01
C ILE A 336 -1.45 48.47 -29.72
N PRO A 337 -0.62 49.33 -29.11
CA PRO A 337 0.67 49.71 -29.70
C PRO A 337 1.53 48.47 -30.02
N GLU A 338 2.11 48.42 -31.22
CA GLU A 338 2.87 47.24 -31.70
C GLU A 338 3.97 46.79 -30.72
N THR A 339 4.63 47.76 -30.05
CA THR A 339 5.63 47.46 -29.01
C THR A 339 5.06 46.70 -27.82
N ILE A 340 3.86 47.05 -27.36
CA ILE A 340 3.18 46.37 -26.25
C ILE A 340 2.66 45.02 -26.72
N PHE A 341 2.11 44.96 -27.93
CA PHE A 341 1.58 43.71 -28.48
C PHE A 341 2.64 42.61 -28.57
N LYS A 342 3.84 42.95 -29.07
CA LYS A 342 4.99 42.01 -29.10
C LYS A 342 5.39 41.52 -27.71
N MET A 343 5.30 42.38 -26.69
CA MET A 343 5.54 41.94 -25.32
C MET A 343 4.43 41.01 -24.81
N ILE A 344 3.18 41.22 -25.20
CA ILE A 344 2.07 40.32 -24.85
C ILE A 344 2.26 38.93 -25.50
N GLU A 345 2.69 38.88 -26.76
CA GLU A 345 3.05 37.62 -27.43
C GLU A 345 4.19 36.90 -26.69
N GLU A 346 5.25 37.63 -26.30
CA GLU A 346 6.34 37.05 -25.52
C GLU A 346 5.87 36.58 -24.13
N LEU A 347 4.96 37.31 -23.48
CA LEU A 347 4.39 36.90 -22.20
C LEU A 347 3.62 35.59 -22.32
N LEU A 348 2.82 35.43 -23.37
CA LEU A 348 2.09 34.19 -23.63
C LEU A 348 3.06 33.01 -23.78
N LEU A 349 4.12 33.17 -24.57
CA LEU A 349 5.14 32.12 -24.75
C LEU A 349 5.81 31.76 -23.41
N LYS A 350 6.19 32.75 -22.59
CA LYS A 350 6.74 32.50 -21.24
C LYS A 350 5.74 31.81 -20.31
N SER A 351 4.46 32.12 -20.46
CA SER A 351 3.37 31.54 -19.67
C SER A 351 3.19 30.05 -19.99
N ILE A 352 3.23 29.70 -21.29
CA ILE A 352 3.10 28.33 -21.79
C ILE A 352 4.29 27.44 -21.41
N GLU A 353 5.51 27.99 -21.25
CA GLU A 353 6.69 27.20 -20.84
C GLU A 353 6.46 26.39 -19.55
N SER A 354 5.68 26.91 -18.60
CA SER A 354 5.32 26.19 -17.38
C SER A 354 4.53 24.89 -17.64
N LEU A 355 3.74 24.84 -18.72
CA LEU A 355 2.86 23.72 -19.06
C LEU A 355 3.62 22.53 -19.64
N LYS A 356 4.74 22.78 -20.32
CA LYS A 356 5.58 21.75 -20.95
C LYS A 356 6.14 20.73 -19.95
N PHE A 357 6.18 21.11 -18.68
CA PHE A 357 6.66 20.30 -17.58
C PHE A 357 5.58 19.40 -16.94
N LEU A 358 4.29 19.63 -17.23
CA LEU A 358 3.20 18.94 -16.53
C LEU A 358 3.15 17.44 -16.83
N GLU A 359 3.39 17.03 -18.08
CA GLU A 359 3.40 15.61 -18.45
C GLU A 359 4.50 14.84 -17.71
N ASP A 360 5.74 15.35 -17.75
CA ASP A 360 6.88 14.75 -17.05
C ASP A 360 6.65 14.74 -15.53
N LEU A 361 6.08 15.82 -14.98
CA LEU A 361 5.72 15.87 -13.57
C LEU A 361 4.77 14.72 -13.19
N ILE A 362 3.75 14.46 -14.02
CA ILE A 362 2.81 13.36 -13.79
C ILE A 362 3.52 12.01 -13.89
N ILE A 363 4.38 11.81 -14.91
CA ILE A 363 5.11 10.55 -15.14
C ILE A 363 6.01 10.21 -13.95
N TYR A 364 6.89 11.13 -13.54
CA TYR A 364 7.81 10.88 -12.43
C TYR A 364 7.10 10.78 -11.08
N SER A 365 6.03 11.56 -10.89
CA SER A 365 5.23 11.48 -9.67
C SER A 365 4.47 10.16 -9.60
N ALA A 366 3.89 9.69 -10.71
CA ALA A 366 3.27 8.38 -10.78
C ALA A 366 4.29 7.28 -10.44
N ASP A 367 5.47 7.29 -11.05
CA ASP A 367 6.50 6.29 -10.76
C ASP A 367 6.87 6.23 -9.26
N PHE A 368 6.99 7.38 -8.58
CA PHE A 368 7.18 7.41 -7.13
C PHE A 368 5.95 6.93 -6.34
N LEU A 369 4.76 7.42 -6.65
CA LEU A 369 3.53 7.09 -5.91
C LEU A 369 3.20 5.59 -6.01
N LEU A 370 3.53 4.99 -7.15
CA LEU A 370 3.25 3.59 -7.43
C LEU A 370 4.34 2.65 -6.94
N TYR A 371 5.60 2.98 -7.22
CA TYR A 371 6.74 2.09 -7.02
C TYR A 371 7.72 2.54 -5.93
N ARG A 372 7.46 3.68 -5.29
CA ARG A 372 8.31 4.31 -4.27
C ARG A 372 9.75 4.52 -4.76
N ASN A 373 9.90 4.84 -6.05
CA ASN A 373 11.18 5.19 -6.65
C ASN A 373 11.63 6.61 -6.22
N GLU A 374 12.59 6.67 -5.29
CA GLU A 374 13.11 7.94 -4.77
C GLU A 374 13.84 8.79 -5.84
N ASN A 375 14.39 8.18 -6.90
CA ASN A 375 14.99 8.95 -7.99
C ASN A 375 13.91 9.73 -8.74
N SER A 376 12.81 9.07 -9.11
CA SER A 376 11.67 9.71 -9.75
C SER A 376 11.03 10.78 -8.85
N ARG A 377 11.00 10.56 -7.53
CA ARG A 377 10.58 11.60 -6.58
C ARG A 377 11.44 12.86 -6.64
N ASN A 378 12.76 12.69 -6.77
CA ASN A 378 13.68 13.82 -6.85
C ASN A 378 13.55 14.55 -8.18
N GLU A 379 13.42 13.82 -9.30
CA GLU A 379 13.13 14.41 -10.61
C GLU A 379 11.82 15.20 -10.59
N ALA A 380 10.73 14.64 -10.03
CA ALA A 380 9.46 15.35 -9.88
C ALA A 380 9.62 16.64 -9.06
N LYS A 381 10.44 16.64 -8.00
CA LYS A 381 10.73 17.85 -7.20
C LYS A 381 11.53 18.90 -7.99
N GLU A 382 12.47 18.51 -8.84
CA GLU A 382 13.18 19.45 -9.71
C GLU A 382 12.22 20.04 -10.76
N ILE A 383 11.32 19.23 -11.32
CA ILE A 383 10.31 19.71 -12.26
C ILE A 383 9.38 20.74 -11.59
N VAL A 384 8.95 20.51 -10.35
CA VAL A 384 8.16 21.50 -9.59
C VAL A 384 8.94 22.82 -9.43
N ARG A 385 10.26 22.77 -9.19
CA ARG A 385 11.09 23.99 -9.12
C ARG A 385 11.15 24.70 -10.47
N ASN A 386 11.24 23.97 -11.57
CA ASN A 386 11.24 24.55 -12.92
C ASN A 386 9.91 25.25 -13.23
N ILE A 387 8.77 24.64 -12.87
CA ILE A 387 7.44 25.26 -13.05
C ILE A 387 7.34 26.57 -12.26
N ARG A 388 7.74 26.56 -10.97
CA ARG A 388 7.77 27.77 -10.13
C ARG A 388 8.69 28.85 -10.69
N TYR A 389 9.84 28.46 -11.24
CA TYR A 389 10.76 29.40 -11.86
C TYR A 389 10.17 30.02 -13.13
N SER A 390 9.52 29.23 -13.99
CA SER A 390 8.81 29.72 -15.18
C SER A 390 7.67 30.68 -14.80
N GLN A 391 6.92 30.36 -13.75
CA GLN A 391 5.87 31.25 -13.21
C GLN A 391 6.46 32.59 -12.76
N TYR A 392 7.56 32.57 -12.00
CA TYR A 392 8.24 33.79 -11.56
C TYR A 392 8.69 34.66 -12.73
N LEU A 393 9.28 34.05 -13.76
CA LEU A 393 9.71 34.77 -14.97
C LEU A 393 8.53 35.40 -15.72
N ALA A 394 7.40 34.69 -15.82
CA ALA A 394 6.19 35.22 -16.45
C ALA A 394 5.62 36.40 -15.66
N GLU A 395 5.54 36.31 -14.32
CA GLU A 395 5.07 37.40 -13.47
C GLU A 395 5.97 38.64 -13.54
N GLU A 396 7.29 38.47 -13.45
CA GLU A 396 8.25 39.56 -13.53
C GLU A 396 8.10 40.31 -14.87
N PHE A 397 7.94 39.54 -15.97
CA PHE A 397 7.73 40.10 -17.29
C PHE A 397 6.35 40.78 -17.43
N GLY A 398 5.28 40.17 -16.92
CA GLY A 398 3.95 40.75 -16.88
C GLY A 398 3.92 42.09 -16.14
N ASN A 399 4.65 42.22 -15.03
CA ASN A 399 4.80 43.48 -14.30
C ASN A 399 5.53 44.57 -15.10
N LYS A 400 6.51 44.19 -15.94
CA LYS A 400 7.16 45.12 -16.88
C LYS A 400 6.16 45.61 -17.93
N ILE A 401 5.34 44.71 -18.48
CA ILE A 401 4.31 45.05 -19.48
C ILE A 401 3.26 46.00 -18.88
N LYS A 402 2.78 45.74 -17.66
CA LYS A 402 1.81 46.61 -16.98
C LYS A 402 2.35 48.04 -16.86
N LYS A 403 3.64 48.23 -16.51
CA LYS A 403 4.28 49.56 -16.47
C LYS A 403 4.32 50.25 -17.83
N GLU A 404 4.66 49.52 -18.88
CA GLU A 404 4.66 50.04 -20.26
C GLU A 404 3.26 50.41 -20.75
N ILE A 405 2.24 49.63 -20.37
CA ILE A 405 0.84 49.92 -20.67
C ILE A 405 0.41 51.25 -20.03
N PHE A 406 0.67 51.44 -18.73
CA PHE A 406 0.32 52.68 -18.03
C PHE A 406 1.06 53.92 -18.55
N SER A 407 2.25 53.76 -19.16
CA SER A 407 3.01 54.89 -19.69
C SER A 407 2.62 55.28 -21.12
N LYS A 408 2.10 54.34 -21.92
CA LYS A 408 1.86 54.53 -23.36
C LYS A 408 0.38 54.58 -23.75
N ILE A 409 -0.53 54.04 -22.95
CA ILE A 409 -1.97 53.98 -23.27
C ILE A 409 -2.74 54.96 -22.38
N ASN A 410 -3.25 56.03 -22.99
CA ASN A 410 -4.04 57.06 -22.29
C ASN A 410 -5.55 56.84 -22.37
N ASP A 411 -6.04 56.10 -23.37
CA ASP A 411 -7.47 55.80 -23.50
C ASP A 411 -7.90 54.82 -22.40
N PRO A 412 -8.84 55.18 -21.51
CA PRO A 412 -9.20 54.34 -20.36
C PRO A 412 -9.71 52.96 -20.74
N LEU A 413 -10.42 52.84 -21.86
CA LEU A 413 -10.96 51.56 -22.32
C LEU A 413 -9.83 50.65 -22.83
N ASN A 414 -8.93 51.18 -23.66
CA ASN A 414 -7.77 50.46 -24.16
C ASN A 414 -6.81 50.06 -23.03
N LEU A 415 -6.62 50.95 -22.06
CA LEU A 415 -5.84 50.69 -20.86
C LEU A 415 -6.40 49.48 -20.09
N PHE A 416 -7.68 49.52 -19.74
CA PHE A 416 -8.35 48.43 -19.03
C PHE A 416 -8.30 47.12 -19.82
N TYR A 417 -8.62 47.18 -21.11
CA TYR A 417 -8.67 46.00 -21.97
C TYR A 417 -7.32 45.29 -22.08
N THR A 418 -6.25 46.07 -22.29
CA THR A 418 -4.89 45.54 -22.42
C THR A 418 -4.36 45.01 -21.09
N LEU A 419 -4.63 45.70 -19.97
CA LEU A 419 -4.27 45.21 -18.64
C LEU A 419 -4.97 43.89 -18.31
N LYS A 420 -6.27 43.78 -18.62
CA LYS A 420 -7.03 42.56 -18.36
C LYS A 420 -6.52 41.40 -19.21
N LEU A 421 -6.15 41.63 -20.47
CA LEU A 421 -5.54 40.59 -21.31
C LEU A 421 -4.22 40.07 -20.70
N VAL A 422 -3.36 40.97 -20.19
CA VAL A 422 -2.13 40.58 -19.49
C VAL A 422 -2.43 39.76 -18.23
N GLU A 423 -3.45 40.13 -17.46
CA GLU A 423 -3.86 39.38 -16.26
C GLU A 423 -4.40 37.99 -16.60
N LEU A 424 -5.21 37.86 -17.65
CA LEU A 424 -5.71 36.57 -18.11
C LEU A 424 -4.55 35.64 -18.52
N ILE A 425 -3.59 36.15 -19.30
CA ILE A 425 -2.41 35.36 -19.71
C ILE A 425 -1.59 34.88 -18.50
N LEU A 426 -1.42 35.72 -17.48
CA LEU A 426 -0.73 35.35 -16.24
C LEU A 426 -1.47 34.27 -15.41
N GLY A 427 -2.76 34.05 -15.65
CA GLY A 427 -3.51 32.97 -15.02
C GLY A 427 -3.00 31.58 -15.40
N ILE A 428 -2.46 31.42 -16.62
CA ILE A 428 -1.92 30.14 -17.11
C ILE A 428 -0.80 29.61 -16.19
N PRO A 429 0.31 30.34 -15.96
CA PRO A 429 1.40 29.85 -15.13
C PRO A 429 1.03 29.77 -13.64
N HIS A 430 0.03 30.53 -13.17
CA HIS A 430 -0.50 30.40 -11.81
C HIS A 430 -1.17 29.06 -11.57
N HIS A 431 -2.05 28.64 -12.49
CA HIS A 431 -2.70 27.33 -12.38
C HIS A 431 -1.69 26.18 -12.60
N ALA A 432 -0.68 26.36 -13.45
CA ALA A 432 0.42 25.41 -13.59
C ALA A 432 1.22 25.24 -12.28
N GLU A 433 1.53 26.35 -11.59
CA GLU A 433 2.20 26.31 -10.28
C GLU A 433 1.33 25.63 -9.22
N ASN A 434 0.04 25.96 -9.12
CA ASN A 434 -0.88 25.29 -8.18
C ASN A 434 -0.95 23.78 -8.42
N THR A 435 -1.00 23.39 -9.70
CA THR A 435 -0.96 21.99 -10.13
C THR A 435 0.33 21.31 -9.65
N ALA A 436 1.48 21.97 -9.82
CA ALA A 436 2.78 21.47 -9.35
C ALA A 436 2.86 21.35 -7.82
N ASP A 437 2.30 22.31 -7.08
CA ASP A 437 2.31 22.34 -5.62
C ASP A 437 1.43 21.25 -5.01
N LEU A 438 0.26 20.99 -5.61
CA LEU A 438 -0.59 19.87 -5.24
C LEU A 438 0.09 18.52 -5.49
N MET A 439 0.76 18.35 -6.63
CA MET A 439 1.54 17.13 -6.91
C MET A 439 2.69 16.96 -5.93
N ARG A 440 3.40 18.06 -5.62
CA ARG A 440 4.47 18.06 -4.61
C ARG A 440 3.96 17.60 -3.25
N ALA A 441 2.78 18.04 -2.83
CA ALA A 441 2.17 17.62 -1.57
C ALA A 441 1.85 16.11 -1.59
N MET A 442 1.33 15.59 -2.71
CA MET A 442 1.06 14.15 -2.87
C MET A 442 2.34 13.30 -2.76
N ILE A 443 3.46 13.74 -3.33
CA ILE A 443 4.74 13.00 -3.27
C ILE A 443 5.58 13.31 -2.00
N ALA A 444 5.11 14.19 -1.12
CA ALA A 444 5.80 14.53 0.14
C ALA A 444 5.54 13.50 1.25
N LYS A 445 4.43 12.75 1.16
CA LYS A 445 4.04 11.66 2.05
C LYS A 445 4.92 10.43 1.82
#